data_AF-A0A9D9T166-F1
#
_entry.id   AF-A0A9D9T166-F1
#
_cell.length_a   1.000
_cell.length_b   1.000
_cell.length_c   1.000
_cell.angle_alpha   90.00
_cell.angle_beta   90.00
_cell.angle_gamma   90.00
#
_symmetry.space_group_name_H-M   'P 1'
#
loop_
_entity.id
_entity.type
_entity.pdbx_description
1 polymer ?
#
loop_
_entity_poly.entity_id
_entity_poly.type
_entity_poly.pdbx_seq_one_letter_code
_entity_poly.pdbx_strand_id
1 'polypeptide(L)' 'TLDSTATGFVFDAFEADALYRAAQRALAVYRRPQEWQRVQQRAMQQPCDWSGPARQYLQLYERVSG' A
#
# COMPACT_ATOMS: atom_id res chain seq x y z
N THR A 1 -11.94 -12.25 0.85
CA THR A 1 -10.86 -12.54 1.83
C THR A 1 -9.74 -11.58 1.56
N LEU A 2 -9.11 -11.01 2.59
CA LEU A 2 -7.98 -10.09 2.39
C LEU A 2 -6.77 -10.88 1.87
N ASP A 3 -6.01 -10.30 0.95
CA ASP A 3 -4.75 -10.89 0.46
C ASP A 3 -3.79 -11.14 1.63
N SER A 4 -3.03 -12.24 1.56
CA SER A 4 -2.00 -12.58 2.53
C SER A 4 -0.81 -11.61 2.52
N THR A 5 -0.75 -10.71 1.55
CA THR A 5 0.28 -9.64 1.44
C THR A 5 -0.27 -8.23 1.64
N ALA A 6 -1.57 -8.06 1.87
CA ALA A 6 -2.20 -6.74 1.94
C ALA A 6 -1.60 -5.84 3.05
N THR A 7 -1.24 -4.61 2.66
CA THR A 7 -0.75 -3.52 3.53
C THR A 7 -1.78 -2.40 3.71
N GLY A 8 -2.91 -2.45 3.00
CA GLY A 8 -3.95 -1.42 3.06
C GLY A 8 -5.16 -1.73 2.18
N PHE A 9 -5.94 -0.70 1.87
CA PHE A 9 -7.16 -0.79 1.06
C PHE A 9 -7.08 0.26 -0.06
N VAL A 10 -7.22 -0.19 -1.30
CA VAL A 10 -7.14 0.66 -2.49
C VAL A 10 -8.44 0.60 -3.31
N PHE A 11 -8.61 1.56 -4.20
CA PHE A 11 -9.67 1.62 -5.19
C PHE A 11 -9.11 2.21 -6.49
N ASP A 12 -9.57 1.72 -7.64
CA ASP A 12 -8.97 2.05 -8.93
C ASP A 12 -9.61 3.27 -9.60
N ALA A 13 -10.94 3.34 -9.63
CA ALA A 13 -11.66 4.45 -10.25
C ALA A 13 -11.61 5.69 -9.33
N PHE A 14 -11.27 6.86 -9.88
CA PHE A 14 -11.27 8.12 -9.13
C PHE A 14 -12.70 8.67 -8.97
N GLU A 15 -13.55 7.90 -8.31
CA GLU A 15 -14.98 8.17 -8.13
C GLU A 15 -15.40 7.93 -6.67
N ALA A 16 -16.44 8.65 -6.23
CA ALA A 16 -16.93 8.57 -4.86
C ALA A 16 -17.36 7.14 -4.47
N ASP A 17 -18.02 6.41 -5.37
CA ASP A 17 -18.50 5.05 -5.12
C ASP A 17 -17.34 4.06 -4.92
N ALA A 18 -16.25 4.23 -5.67
CA ALA A 18 -15.07 3.39 -5.55
C ALA A 18 -14.38 3.60 -4.20
N LEU A 19 -14.24 4.87 -3.77
CA LEU A 19 -13.76 5.22 -2.44
C LEU A 19 -14.67 4.65 -1.34
N TYR A 20 -15.99 4.82 -1.48
CA TYR A 20 -16.97 4.32 -0.51
C TYR A 20 -16.85 2.81 -0.31
N ARG A 21 -16.75 2.03 -1.40
CA ARG A 21 -16.56 0.58 -1.33
C ARG A 21 -15.24 0.20 -0.67
N ALA A 22 -14.15 0.93 -0.93
CA ALA A 22 -12.88 0.69 -0.25
C ALA A 22 -12.98 0.96 1.27
N ALA A 23 -13.64 2.04 1.67
CA ALA A 23 -13.88 2.36 3.08
C ALA A 23 -14.74 1.29 3.78
N GLN A 24 -15.78 0.77 3.12
CA GLN A 24 -16.58 -0.34 3.65
C GLN A 24 -15.73 -1.60 3.88
N ARG A 25 -14.83 -1.94 2.95
CA ARG A 25 -13.89 -3.07 3.13
C ARG A 25 -12.97 -2.84 4.31
N ALA A 26 -12.45 -1.63 4.47
CA ALA A 26 -11.61 -1.27 5.62
C ALA A 26 -12.36 -1.44 6.95
N LEU A 27 -13.59 -0.94 7.05
CA LEU A 27 -14.43 -1.07 8.24
C LEU A 27 -14.81 -2.52 8.55
N ALA A 28 -15.04 -3.34 7.51
CA ALA A 28 -15.31 -4.77 7.69
C ALA A 28 -14.11 -5.51 8.31
N VAL A 29 -12.87 -5.17 7.90
CA VAL A 29 -11.64 -5.73 8.48
C VAL A 29 -11.33 -5.14 9.84
N TYR A 30 -11.61 -3.85 10.07
CA TYR A 30 -11.43 -3.20 11.37
C TYR A 30 -12.21 -3.91 12.50
N ARG A 31 -13.40 -4.44 12.19
CA ARG A 31 -14.19 -5.27 13.12
C ARG A 31 -13.58 -6.64 13.43
N ARG A 32 -12.45 -7.00 12.81
CA ARG A 32 -11.70 -8.26 12.99
C ARG A 32 -10.29 -7.93 13.48
N PRO A 33 -10.08 -7.77 14.80
CA PRO A 33 -8.83 -7.23 15.36
C PRO A 33 -7.56 -7.95 14.90
N GLN A 34 -7.61 -9.28 14.77
CA GLN A 34 -6.46 -10.07 14.30
C GLN A 34 -6.11 -9.80 12.83
N GLU A 35 -7.11 -9.68 11.96
CA GLU A 35 -6.88 -9.33 10.55
C GLU A 35 -6.38 -7.90 10.42
N TRP A 36 -6.98 -6.96 11.17
CA TRP A 36 -6.55 -5.57 11.21
C TRP A 36 -5.08 -5.41 11.63
N GLN A 37 -4.69 -6.08 12.73
CA GLN A 37 -3.32 -6.04 13.22
C GLN A 37 -2.33 -6.62 12.20
N ARG A 38 -2.69 -7.68 11.47
CA ARG A 38 -1.85 -8.24 10.40
C ARG A 38 -1.59 -7.24 9.28
N VAL A 39 -2.61 -6.48 8.85
CA VAL A 39 -2.45 -5.44 7.83
C VAL A 39 -1.51 -4.35 8.32
N GLN A 40 -1.73 -3.86 9.55
CA GLN A 40 -0.88 -2.83 10.15
C GLN A 40 0.58 -3.29 10.26
N GLN A 41 0.82 -4.50 10.76
CA GLN A 41 2.18 -5.04 10.89
C GLN A 41 2.88 -5.15 9.54
N ARG A 42 2.20 -5.62 8.49
CA ARG A 42 2.78 -5.69 7.13
C ARG A 42 3.10 -4.31 6.58
N ALA A 43 2.22 -3.34 6.80
CA ALA A 43 2.45 -1.96 6.38
C ALA A 43 3.67 -1.35 7.08
N MET A 44 3.81 -1.58 8.39
CA MET A 44 4.95 -1.07 9.19
C MET A 44 6.28 -1.79 8.87
N GLN A 45 6.23 -2.96 8.25
CA GLN A 45 7.43 -3.68 7.78
C GLN A 45 7.89 -3.23 6.38
N GLN A 46 7.12 -2.39 5.68
CA GLN A 46 7.55 -1.87 4.39
C GLN A 46 8.71 -0.87 4.58
N PRO A 47 9.73 -0.90 3.71
CA PRO A 47 10.75 0.14 3.69
C PRO A 47 10.10 1.47 3.31
N CYS A 48 10.09 2.41 4.25
CA CYS A 48 9.58 3.78 4.05
C CYS A 48 10.73 4.82 3.98
N ASP A 49 11.96 4.35 3.78
CA ASP A 49 13.13 5.21 3.59
C ASP A 49 13.37 5.56 2.11
N TRP A 50 14.26 6.52 1.88
CA TRP A 50 14.57 7.01 0.54
C TRP A 50 15.65 6.22 -0.20
N SER A 51 16.27 5.21 0.44
CA SER A 51 17.46 4.54 -0.12
C SER A 51 17.15 3.74 -1.40
N GLY A 52 15.97 3.10 -1.44
CA GLY A 52 15.48 2.37 -2.60
C GLY A 52 15.21 3.29 -3.80
N PRO A 53 14.30 4.27 -3.67
CA PRO A 53 14.02 5.25 -4.72
C PRO A 53 15.26 5.99 -5.20
N ALA A 54 16.13 6.45 -4.30
CA ALA A 54 17.36 7.17 -4.66
C ALA A 54 18.26 6.35 -5.59
N ARG A 55 18.42 5.05 -5.33
CA ARG A 55 19.20 4.15 -6.19
C ARG A 55 18.58 4.01 -7.57
N GLN A 56 17.25 3.94 -7.66
CA GLN A 56 16.54 3.86 -8.95
C GLN A 56 16.70 5.17 -9.75
N TYR A 57 16.63 6.32 -9.08
CA TYR A 57 16.90 7.62 -9.72
C TYR A 57 18.33 7.73 -10.22
N LEU A 58 19.32 7.31 -9.43
CA LEU A 58 20.72 7.31 -9.86
C LEU A 58 20.91 6.47 -11.12
N GLN A 59 20.37 5.26 -11.14
CA GLN A 59 20.41 4.38 -12.32
C GLN A 59 19.73 5.01 -13.53
N LEU A 60 18.61 5.73 -13.33
CA LEU A 60 17.93 6.43 -14.41
C LEU A 60 18.80 7.56 -14.97
N TYR A 61 19.43 8.35 -14.10
CA TYR A 61 20.32 9.44 -14.52
C TYR A 61 21.56 8.95 -15.24
N GLU A 62 22.17 7.87 -14.77
CA GLU A 62 23.30 7.22 -15.47
C GLU A 62 22.90 6.75 -16.88
N ARG A 63 21.70 6.21 -17.06
CA ARG A 63 21.20 5.74 -18.37
C ARG A 63 20.93 6.84 -19.39
N VAL A 64 20.52 8.03 -18.93
CA VAL A 64 20.16 9.14 -19.85
C VAL A 64 21.32 10.12 -20.06
N SER A 65 22.36 10.04 -19.24
CA SER A 65 23.53 10.95 -19.30
C SER A 65 24.77 10.32 -19.95
N GLY A 66 24.75 9.00 -20.20
CA GLY A 66 25.74 8.30 -21.03
C GLY A 66 25.25 8.16 -22.47
#